data_AF-X0T394-F1
#
_entry.id   AF-X0T394-F1
#
_cell.length_a   1.000
_cell.length_b   1.000
_cell.length_c   1.000
_cell.angle_alpha   90.00
_cell.angle_beta   90.00
_cell.angle_gamma   90.00
#
_symmetry.space_group_name_H-M   'P 1'
#
loop_
_entity.id
_entity.type
_entity.pdbx_description
1 polymer ?
#
loop_
_entity_poly.entity_id
_entity_poly.type
_entity_poly.pdbx_seq_one_letter_code
_entity_poly.pdbx_strand_id
1 'polypeptide(L)'
;MSEEGKQRELTIKQRKWMKIYLECGNATEAAMQVYDCSDRGAAANIGYENVRKLDYEDFMEAAGITDVLLQQRLLEGINAVDIHKETKKAKKAKKGEEQEEAEIVEVEIPNKVVRHKYLETALKLKKRLIDRKDITSKGKAILGAKEMTDKLDEILNEPEDDIEEKESDKSDG
;
A
#
# COMPACT_ATOMS: atom_id res chain seq x y z
N MET A 1 4.65 -12.69 25.37
CA MET A 1 4.51 -11.29 24.93
C MET A 1 5.84 -10.90 24.34
N SER A 2 5.93 -10.87 23.01
CA SER A 2 7.18 -10.61 22.29
C SER A 2 7.54 -9.12 22.42
N GLU A 3 8.79 -8.82 22.75
CA GLU A 3 9.32 -7.45 22.95
C GLU A 3 9.53 -6.66 21.63
N GLU A 4 8.91 -7.08 20.53
CA GLU A 4 9.09 -6.48 19.21
C GLU A 4 7.91 -5.56 18.91
N GLY A 5 8.01 -4.30 19.37
CA GLY A 5 7.02 -3.28 19.01
C GLY A 5 6.76 -2.16 20.01
N LYS A 6 7.72 -1.80 20.87
CA LYS A 6 7.63 -0.48 21.54
C LYS A 6 7.78 0.59 20.46
N GLN A 7 6.66 1.15 19.99
CA GLN A 7 6.64 2.41 19.24
C GLN A 7 7.56 3.38 19.98
N ARG A 8 8.64 3.80 19.32
CA ARG A 8 9.58 4.74 19.91
C ARG A 8 8.89 6.09 19.93
N GLU A 9 8.30 6.45 21.07
CA GLU A 9 7.66 7.76 21.22
C GLU A 9 8.65 8.88 20.87
N LEU A 10 8.28 9.71 19.90
CA LEU A 10 9.12 10.81 19.47
C LEU A 10 9.31 11.83 20.59
N THR A 11 10.56 12.23 20.77
CA THR A 11 10.89 13.30 21.70
C THR A 11 10.22 14.62 21.30
N ILE A 12 10.00 15.52 22.25
CA ILE A 12 9.39 16.84 22.00
C ILE A 12 10.18 17.62 20.93
N LYS A 13 11.52 17.52 20.95
CA LYS A 13 12.38 18.17 19.96
C LYS A 13 12.19 17.56 18.57
N GLN A 14 12.15 16.24 18.45
CA GLN A 14 11.91 15.57 17.17
C GLN A 14 10.54 15.91 16.57
N ARG A 15 9.49 15.98 17.41
CA ARG A 15 8.16 16.42 16.94
C ARG A 15 8.14 17.85 16.44
N LYS A 16 8.79 18.78 17.16
CA LYS A 16 8.93 20.17 16.73
C LYS A 16 9.74 20.30 15.44
N TRP A 17 10.84 19.54 15.35
CA TRP A 17 11.69 19.48 14.16
C TRP A 17 10.90 18.97 12.96
N MET A 18 10.14 17.90 13.13
CA MET A 18 9.34 17.30 12.06
C MET A 18 8.27 18.25 11.55
N LYS A 19 7.60 18.99 12.45
CA LYS A 19 6.62 20.01 12.05
C LYS A 19 7.26 21.09 11.16
N ILE A 20 8.39 21.66 11.58
CA ILE A 20 9.09 22.69 10.80
C ILE A 20 9.62 22.11 9.50
N TYR A 21 10.14 20.87 9.53
CA TYR A 21 10.62 20.19 8.33
C TYR A 21 9.52 19.98 7.28
N LEU A 22 8.31 19.60 7.69
CA LEU A 22 7.16 19.48 6.80
C LEU A 22 6.72 20.83 6.22
N GLU A 23 6.93 21.93 6.96
CA GLU A 23 6.61 23.29 6.49
C GLU A 23 7.67 23.85 5.52
N CYS A 24 8.96 23.64 5.79
CA CYS A 24 10.06 24.23 5.00
C CYS A 24 10.68 23.30 3.96
N GLY A 25 10.50 21.98 4.08
CA GLY A 25 11.11 20.97 3.20
C GLY A 25 12.63 20.81 3.35
N ASN A 26 13.25 21.44 4.35
CA ASN A 26 14.71 21.47 4.52
C ASN A 26 15.14 21.00 5.91
N ALA A 27 15.78 19.82 5.97
CA ALA A 27 16.18 19.16 7.21
C ALA A 27 17.19 19.98 8.04
N THR A 28 18.13 20.64 7.36
CA THR A 28 19.18 21.46 7.99
C THR A 28 18.59 22.74 8.59
N GLU A 29 17.65 23.36 7.88
CA GLU A 29 16.99 24.58 8.34
C GLU A 29 16.06 24.30 9.52
N ALA A 30 15.28 23.21 9.45
CA ALA A 30 14.49 22.74 10.58
C ALA A 30 15.35 22.41 11.80
N ALA A 31 16.54 21.82 11.59
CA ALA A 31 17.47 21.52 12.67
C ALA A 31 18.02 22.78 13.33
N MET A 32 18.39 23.81 12.57
CA MET A 32 18.84 25.09 13.10
C MET A 32 17.78 25.80 13.95
N GLN A 33 16.50 25.66 13.60
CA GLN A 33 15.41 26.33 14.34
C GLN A 33 15.05 25.62 15.65
N VAL A 34 15.26 24.30 15.74
CA VAL A 34 14.80 23.49 16.87
C VAL A 34 15.91 23.10 17.84
N TYR A 35 17.11 22.89 17.32
CA TYR A 35 18.27 22.47 18.11
C TYR A 35 19.24 23.64 18.26
N ASP A 36 19.93 23.66 19.39
CA ASP A 36 21.02 24.60 19.64
C ASP A 36 22.24 24.13 18.83
N CYS A 37 22.29 24.54 17.57
CA CYS A 37 23.36 24.20 16.63
C CYS A 37 24.39 25.34 16.61
N SER A 38 25.66 25.01 16.87
CA SER A 38 26.78 25.96 16.79
C SER A 38 27.03 26.46 15.36
N ASP A 39 26.81 25.59 14.38
CA ASP A 39 27.11 25.84 12.98
C ASP A 39 26.17 25.06 12.05
N ARG A 40 26.18 25.44 10.77
CA ARG A 40 25.34 24.81 9.76
C ARG A 40 25.72 23.34 9.52
N GLY A 41 26.99 22.97 9.73
CA GLY A 41 27.47 21.59 9.61
C GLY A 41 26.85 20.68 10.68
N ALA A 42 26.86 21.12 11.94
CA ALA A 42 26.18 20.39 13.01
C ALA A 42 24.67 20.24 12.74
N ALA A 43 24.01 21.31 12.26
CA ALA A 43 22.60 21.25 11.91
C ALA A 43 22.30 20.27 10.77
N ALA A 44 23.17 20.20 9.75
CA ALA A 44 23.02 19.26 8.64
C ALA A 44 23.13 17.81 9.11
N ASN A 45 24.09 17.52 10.00
CA ASN A 45 24.25 16.18 10.58
C ASN A 45 23.03 15.78 11.43
N ILE A 46 22.51 16.69 12.26
CA ILE A 46 21.30 16.45 13.07
C ILE A 46 20.09 16.22 12.16
N GLY A 47 19.92 17.05 11.12
CA GLY A 47 18.85 16.90 10.14
C GLY A 47 18.90 15.54 9.45
N TYR A 48 20.07 15.13 8.97
CA TYR A 48 20.28 13.82 8.35
C TYR A 48 19.94 12.66 9.30
N GLU A 49 20.42 12.74 10.53
CA GLU A 49 20.16 11.72 11.56
C GLU A 49 18.68 11.63 11.93
N ASN A 50 17.97 12.76 12.00
CA ASN A 50 16.53 12.76 12.26
C ASN A 50 15.75 12.11 11.12
N VAL A 51 16.05 12.45 9.86
CA VAL A 51 15.40 11.82 8.70
C VAL A 51 15.62 10.30 8.69
N ARG A 52 16.82 9.84 9.06
CA ARG A 52 17.14 8.40 9.08
C ARG A 52 16.46 7.64 10.22
N LYS A 53 16.18 8.30 11.34
CA LYS A 53 15.60 7.69 12.55
C LYS A 53 14.08 7.67 12.56
N LEU A 54 13.45 8.58 11.84
CA LEU A 54 11.99 8.69 11.76
C LEU A 54 11.44 7.66 10.78
N ASP A 55 10.32 7.04 11.14
CA ASP A 55 9.59 6.17 10.24
C ASP A 55 8.68 7.01 9.33
N TYR A 56 8.31 6.46 8.17
CA TYR A 56 7.29 7.06 7.30
C TYR A 56 5.95 7.21 8.03
N GLU A 57 5.64 6.33 8.97
CA GLU A 57 4.45 6.44 9.83
C GLU A 57 4.45 7.77 10.61
N ASP A 58 5.58 8.14 11.21
CA ASP A 58 5.72 9.39 11.96
C ASP A 58 5.46 10.63 11.07
N PHE A 59 6.00 10.60 9.84
CA PHE A 59 5.77 11.67 8.87
C PHE A 59 4.31 11.77 8.45
N MET A 60 3.65 10.64 8.21
CA MET A 60 2.24 10.59 7.85
C MET A 60 1.37 11.14 8.97
N GLU A 61 1.60 10.71 10.22
CA GLU A 61 0.87 11.24 11.37
C GLU A 61 1.07 12.74 11.54
N ALA A 62 2.31 13.23 11.42
CA ALA A 62 2.63 14.65 11.55
C ALA A 62 2.05 15.51 10.41
N ALA A 63 1.92 14.94 9.21
CA ALA A 63 1.22 15.56 8.09
C ALA A 63 -0.31 15.51 8.23
N GLY A 64 -0.84 14.85 9.27
CA GLY A 64 -2.27 14.72 9.54
C GLY A 64 -2.92 13.48 8.91
N ILE A 65 -2.15 12.63 8.24
CA ILE A 65 -2.59 11.33 7.72
C ILE A 65 -2.57 10.31 8.85
N THR A 66 -3.52 10.48 9.77
CA THR A 66 -3.72 9.58 10.90
C THR A 66 -4.52 8.35 10.50
N ASP A 67 -4.41 7.28 11.28
CA ASP A 67 -5.25 6.08 11.12
C ASP A 67 -6.74 6.41 11.12
N VAL A 68 -7.16 7.37 11.95
CA VAL A 68 -8.55 7.82 12.01
C VAL A 68 -8.97 8.44 10.68
N LEU A 69 -8.12 9.30 10.09
CA LEU A 69 -8.39 9.89 8.79
C LEU A 69 -8.45 8.81 7.70
N LEU A 70 -7.51 7.86 7.71
CA LEU A 70 -7.49 6.75 6.75
C LEU A 70 -8.76 5.89 6.85
N GLN A 71 -9.22 5.58 8.06
CA GLN A 71 -10.47 4.86 8.30
C GLN A 71 -11.69 5.65 7.81
N GLN A 72 -11.71 6.97 8.03
CA GLN A 72 -12.76 7.83 7.54
C GLN A 72 -12.80 7.84 6.00
N ARG A 73 -11.64 7.97 5.34
CA ARG A 73 -11.55 7.91 3.87
C ARG A 73 -11.96 6.55 3.31
N LEU A 74 -11.64 5.46 4.02
CA LEU A 74 -12.13 4.13 3.65
C LEU A 74 -13.66 4.05 3.68
N LEU A 75 -14.29 4.61 4.72
CA LEU A 75 -15.75 4.65 4.86
C LEU A 75 -16.42 5.50 3.76
N GLU A 76 -15.83 6.66 3.43
CA GLU A 76 -16.27 7.51 2.33
C GLU A 76 -16.22 6.76 0.99
N GLY A 77 -15.12 6.05 0.72
CA GLY A 77 -14.95 5.27 -0.51
C GLY A 77 -15.91 4.10 -0.66
N ILE A 78 -16.31 3.44 0.44
CA ILE A 78 -17.34 2.38 0.44
C ILE A 78 -18.72 2.94 0.06
N ASN A 79 -18.95 4.23 0.29
CA ASN A 79 -20.20 4.90 -0.07
C ASN A 79 -20.10 5.71 -1.37
N ALA A 80 -19.02 5.60 -2.14
CA ALA A 80 -18.80 6.42 -3.34
C ALA A 80 -19.98 6.40 -4.33
N VAL A 81 -20.35 7.57 -4.85
CA VAL A 81 -21.47 7.78 -5.78
C VAL A 81 -20.97 8.55 -6.99
N ASP A 82 -21.45 8.20 -8.17
CA ASP A 82 -21.28 8.98 -9.39
C ASP A 82 -22.52 9.84 -9.62
N ILE A 83 -22.32 11.11 -9.96
CA ILE A 83 -23.40 12.04 -10.29
C ILE A 83 -23.67 11.95 -11.79
N HIS A 84 -24.87 11.50 -12.15
CA HIS A 84 -25.34 11.47 -13.53
C HIS A 84 -26.30 12.61 -13.80
N LYS A 85 -26.08 13.34 -14.90
CA LYS A 85 -26.99 14.40 -15.36
C LYS A 85 -27.92 13.84 -16.41
N GLU A 86 -29.18 13.65 -16.05
CA GLU A 86 -30.22 13.23 -16.99
C GLU A 86 -31.01 14.44 -17.47
N THR A 87 -31.25 14.54 -18.76
CA THR A 87 -32.15 15.55 -19.33
C THR A 87 -33.53 14.93 -19.48
N LYS A 88 -34.50 15.38 -18.69
CA LYS A 88 -35.90 15.01 -18.91
C LYS A 88 -36.40 15.80 -20.12
N LYS A 89 -36.60 15.12 -21.24
CA LYS A 89 -37.28 15.74 -22.39
C LYS A 89 -38.76 15.92 -22.04
N ALA A 90 -39.22 17.17 -22.04
CA ALA A 90 -40.63 17.49 -21.98
C ALA A 90 -41.39 16.70 -23.06
N LYS A 91 -42.51 16.07 -22.68
CA LYS A 91 -43.39 15.38 -23.64
C LYS A 91 -43.80 16.40 -24.70
N LYS A 92 -43.56 16.10 -25.98
CA LYS A 92 -43.97 16.97 -27.10
C LYS A 92 -45.45 17.35 -26.95
N ALA A 93 -45.70 18.61 -26.58
CA ALA A 93 -47.02 19.19 -26.62
C ALA A 93 -47.54 19.15 -28.06
N LYS A 94 -48.80 18.73 -28.23
CA LYS A 94 -49.51 18.89 -29.50
C LYS A 94 -49.54 20.39 -29.82
N LYS A 95 -49.21 20.70 -31.08
CA LYS A 95 -49.27 22.00 -31.77
C LYS A 95 -50.13 23.07 -31.04
N GLY A 96 -49.52 23.91 -30.21
CA GLY A 96 -50.19 25.06 -29.61
C GLY A 96 -49.61 25.65 -28.32
N GLU A 97 -48.84 24.90 -27.52
CA GLU A 97 -48.39 25.36 -26.19
C GLU A 97 -46.86 25.42 -26.07
N GLU A 98 -46.41 26.38 -25.25
CA GLU A 98 -45.03 26.81 -25.04
C GLU A 98 -44.07 25.63 -24.76
N GLN A 99 -42.84 25.76 -25.27
CA GLN A 99 -41.78 24.79 -25.04
C GLN A 99 -41.41 24.78 -23.55
N GLU A 100 -41.77 23.73 -22.82
CA GLU A 100 -41.20 23.46 -21.50
C GLU A 100 -39.69 23.22 -21.65
N GLU A 101 -38.90 24.02 -20.93
CA GLU A 101 -37.44 23.90 -20.86
C GLU A 101 -37.05 22.52 -20.30
N ALA A 102 -36.01 21.92 -20.88
CA ALA A 102 -35.52 20.62 -20.41
C ALA A 102 -34.90 20.77 -19.01
N GLU A 103 -35.56 20.21 -18.00
CA GLU A 103 -35.03 20.14 -16.64
C GLU A 103 -33.88 19.12 -16.58
N ILE A 104 -32.70 19.58 -16.17
CA ILE A 104 -31.55 18.72 -15.88
C ILE A 104 -31.72 18.21 -14.46
N VAL A 105 -31.90 16.90 -14.30
CA VAL A 105 -31.99 16.24 -13.00
C VAL A 105 -30.68 15.54 -12.71
N GLU A 106 -30.07 15.83 -11.56
CA GLU A 106 -28.90 15.13 -11.07
C GLU A 106 -29.34 13.88 -10.30
N VAL A 107 -28.88 12.71 -10.73
CA VAL A 107 -29.19 11.42 -10.12
C VAL A 107 -27.91 10.82 -9.56
N GLU A 108 -27.96 10.46 -8.28
CA GLU A 108 -26.87 9.81 -7.57
C GLU A 108 -26.91 8.30 -7.78
N ILE A 109 -25.88 7.75 -8.46
CA ILE A 109 -25.77 6.32 -8.72
C ILE A 109 -24.56 5.74 -7.96
N PRO A 110 -24.72 4.64 -7.20
CA PRO A 110 -23.59 3.95 -6.55
C PRO A 110 -22.47 3.58 -7.52
N ASN A 111 -21.25 4.09 -7.30
CA ASN A 111 -20.06 3.71 -8.07
C ASN A 111 -19.55 2.34 -7.61
N LYS A 112 -20.06 1.27 -8.22
CA LYS A 112 -19.73 -0.11 -7.82
C LYS A 112 -18.24 -0.43 -7.91
N VAL A 113 -17.52 0.15 -8.88
CA VAL A 113 -16.09 -0.13 -9.10
C VAL A 113 -15.25 0.46 -7.97
N VAL A 114 -15.49 1.73 -7.63
CA VAL A 114 -14.77 2.39 -6.53
C VAL A 114 -15.11 1.71 -5.20
N ARG A 115 -16.40 1.48 -4.93
CA ARG A 115 -16.84 0.81 -3.70
C ARG A 115 -16.20 -0.57 -3.53
N HIS A 116 -16.11 -1.36 -4.61
CA HIS A 116 -15.47 -2.66 -4.57
C HIS A 116 -13.98 -2.58 -4.21
N LYS A 117 -13.23 -1.65 -4.81
CA LYS A 117 -11.80 -1.46 -4.48
C LYS A 117 -11.59 -1.09 -3.01
N TYR A 118 -12.37 -0.15 -2.50
CA TYR A 118 -12.28 0.27 -1.10
C TYR A 118 -12.67 -0.86 -0.13
N LEU A 119 -13.69 -1.65 -0.49
CA LEU A 119 -14.08 -2.84 0.27
C LEU A 119 -13.00 -3.91 0.26
N GLU A 120 -12.39 -4.19 -0.89
CA GLU A 120 -11.29 -5.14 -1.04
C GLU A 120 -10.11 -4.74 -0.16
N THR A 121 -9.68 -3.47 -0.24
CA THR A 121 -8.62 -2.91 0.61
C THR A 121 -8.95 -3.08 2.10
N ALA A 122 -10.18 -2.76 2.52
CA ALA A 122 -10.60 -2.91 3.91
C ALA A 122 -10.56 -4.39 4.38
N LEU A 123 -10.95 -5.33 3.51
CA LEU A 123 -10.90 -6.76 3.80
C LEU A 123 -9.46 -7.30 3.86
N LYS A 124 -8.57 -6.79 3.01
CA LYS A 124 -7.12 -7.09 3.05
C LYS A 124 -6.47 -6.57 4.33
N LEU A 125 -6.77 -5.33 4.72
CA LEU A 125 -6.30 -4.75 5.99
C LEU A 125 -6.75 -5.56 7.21
N LYS A 126 -7.99 -6.06 7.20
CA LYS A 126 -8.51 -6.97 8.25
C LYS A 126 -7.98 -8.40 8.14
N LYS A 127 -7.11 -8.69 7.18
CA LYS A 127 -6.58 -10.04 6.88
C LYS A 127 -7.67 -11.07 6.62
N ARG A 128 -8.86 -10.63 6.19
CA ARG A 128 -10.01 -11.48 5.84
C ARG A 128 -10.01 -11.87 4.37
N LEU A 129 -9.32 -11.09 3.54
CA LEU A 129 -9.04 -11.40 2.15
C LEU A 129 -7.51 -11.54 2.00
N ILE A 130 -7.08 -12.68 1.49
CA ILE A 130 -5.67 -12.99 1.24
C ILE A 130 -5.54 -13.16 -0.28
N ASP A 131 -4.55 -12.50 -0.88
CA ASP A 131 -4.27 -12.69 -2.30
C ASP A 131 -3.88 -14.15 -2.57
N ARG A 132 -4.28 -14.69 -3.73
CA ARG A 132 -3.97 -16.08 -4.07
C ARG A 132 -2.48 -16.31 -3.96
N LYS A 133 -2.11 -17.26 -3.10
CA LYS A 133 -0.74 -17.70 -2.87
C LYS A 133 -0.49 -18.85 -3.84
N ASP A 134 0.43 -18.69 -4.79
CA ASP A 134 0.82 -19.79 -5.65
C ASP A 134 1.58 -20.83 -4.83
N ILE A 135 0.97 -22.00 -4.69
CA ILE A 135 1.51 -23.15 -3.97
C ILE A 135 1.81 -24.21 -5.04
N THR A 136 3.07 -24.34 -5.43
CA THR A 136 3.54 -25.61 -6.01
C THR A 136 3.98 -26.55 -4.88
N SER A 137 3.95 -27.85 -5.16
CA SER A 137 3.82 -28.99 -4.25
C SER A 137 4.96 -29.24 -3.23
N LYS A 138 5.88 -28.29 -3.02
CA LYS A 138 6.95 -28.39 -2.00
C LYS A 138 7.22 -27.10 -1.22
N GLY A 139 6.25 -26.19 -1.12
CA GLY A 139 6.20 -25.18 -0.04
C GLY A 139 7.37 -24.18 0.06
N LYS A 140 8.20 -24.02 -0.97
CA LYS A 140 9.25 -22.99 -1.02
C LYS A 140 8.90 -21.94 -2.08
N ALA A 141 8.92 -20.68 -1.65
CA ALA A 141 8.71 -19.52 -2.52
C ALA A 141 9.89 -19.37 -3.49
N ILE A 142 9.60 -19.12 -4.78
CA ILE A 142 10.62 -18.75 -5.77
C ILE A 142 10.21 -17.40 -6.38
N LEU A 143 11.14 -16.45 -6.37
CA LEU A 143 11.01 -15.11 -6.91
C LEU A 143 11.70 -15.05 -8.27
N GLY A 144 10.92 -14.84 -9.33
CA GLY A 144 11.43 -14.31 -10.60
C GLY A 144 11.84 -15.34 -11.67
N ALA A 145 11.51 -15.01 -12.92
CA ALA A 145 11.70 -15.86 -14.10
C ALA A 145 13.15 -16.18 -14.43
N LYS A 146 14.11 -15.35 -13.99
CA LYS A 146 15.54 -15.57 -14.23
C LYS A 146 16.12 -16.68 -13.35
N GLU A 147 15.62 -16.82 -12.13
CA GLU A 147 16.00 -17.93 -11.24
C GLU A 147 15.38 -19.27 -11.70
N MET A 148 14.31 -19.22 -12.50
CA MET A 148 13.72 -20.42 -13.12
C MET A 148 14.59 -20.98 -14.23
N THR A 149 15.16 -20.13 -15.09
CA THR A 149 16.02 -20.59 -16.19
C THR A 149 17.33 -21.18 -15.67
N ASP A 150 17.95 -20.52 -14.70
CA ASP A 150 19.22 -20.98 -14.13
C ASP A 150 19.07 -22.36 -13.44
N LYS A 151 17.93 -22.62 -12.80
CA LYS A 151 17.62 -23.92 -12.19
C LYS A 151 17.17 -24.99 -13.18
N LEU A 152 16.52 -24.60 -14.28
CA LEU A 152 16.17 -25.52 -15.36
C LEU A 152 17.43 -26.03 -16.05
N ASP A 153 18.41 -25.15 -16.27
CA ASP A 153 19.72 -25.52 -16.83
C ASP A 153 20.52 -26.40 -15.85
N GLU A 154 20.38 -26.21 -14.54
CA GLU A 154 20.99 -27.08 -13.53
C GLU A 154 20.37 -28.49 -13.54
N ILE A 155 19.03 -28.59 -13.56
CA ILE A 155 18.30 -29.87 -13.57
C ILE A 155 18.50 -30.65 -14.87
N LEU A 156 18.56 -29.97 -16.02
CA LEU A 156 18.73 -30.61 -17.32
C LEU A 156 20.16 -31.12 -17.56
N ASN A 157 21.14 -30.69 -16.76
CA ASN A 157 22.55 -31.08 -16.89
C ASN A 157 23.05 -32.00 -15.77
N GLU A 158 22.17 -32.49 -14.87
CA GLU A 158 22.55 -33.55 -13.94
C GLU A 158 22.73 -34.88 -14.71
N PRO A 159 23.87 -35.58 -14.58
CA PRO A 159 24.07 -36.87 -15.24
C PRO A 159 23.11 -37.92 -14.62
N GLU A 160 22.36 -38.62 -15.48
CA GLU A 160 21.52 -39.76 -15.11
C GLU A 160 22.42 -40.94 -14.68
N ASP A 161 22.84 -40.97 -13.42
CA ASP A 161 23.51 -42.14 -12.86
C ASP A 161 22.48 -43.13 -12.27
N ASP A 162 22.38 -44.23 -13.01
CA ASP A 162 21.77 -45.54 -12.75
C ASP A 162 21.54 -45.90 -11.26
N ILE A 163 20.26 -46.05 -10.88
CA ILE A 163 19.88 -46.76 -9.66
C ILE A 163 20.05 -48.26 -9.90
N GLU A 164 21.10 -48.81 -9.30
CA GLU A 164 21.58 -50.21 -9.32
C GLU A 164 20.49 -51.29 -9.22
N GLU A 165 20.60 -52.29 -10.10
CA GLU A 165 19.94 -53.60 -10.02
C GLU A 165 20.32 -54.33 -8.72
N LYS A 166 19.33 -54.65 -7.88
CA LYS A 166 19.49 -55.64 -6.81
C LYS A 166 19.28 -57.05 -7.36
N GLU A 167 20.36 -57.71 -7.75
CA GLU A 167 20.43 -59.17 -7.80
C GLU A 167 21.67 -59.67 -7.03
N SER A 168 21.45 -60.42 -5.96
CA SER A 168 22.05 -61.74 -5.74
C SER A 168 21.73 -62.26 -4.34
N ASP A 169 20.68 -63.06 -4.27
CA ASP A 169 20.60 -64.22 -3.40
C ASP A 169 21.60 -65.30 -3.89
N LYS A 170 22.24 -66.00 -2.94
CA LYS A 170 22.97 -67.31 -2.96
C LYS A 170 24.38 -67.19 -2.37
N SER A 171 24.58 -67.65 -1.13
CA SER A 171 25.01 -69.01 -0.70
C SER A 171 26.52 -69.19 -0.88
N ASP A 172 27.29 -69.63 0.13
CA ASP A 172 27.45 -71.00 0.63
C ASP A 172 28.24 -70.92 1.98
N GLY A 173 28.27 -71.91 2.89
CA GLY A 173 28.34 -73.34 2.65
C GLY A 173 29.79 -73.76 2.43
#